data_AF-Q4CQM2-F1
#
_entry.id   AF-Q4CQM2-F1
#
_cell.length_a   1.000
_cell.length_b   1.000
_cell.length_c   1.000
_cell.angle_alpha   90.00
_cell.angle_beta   90.00
_cell.angle_gamma   90.00
#
_symmetry.space_group_name_H-M   'P 1'
#
loop_
_entity.id
_entity.type
_entity.pdbx_description
1 polymer ?
#
loop_
_entity_poly.entity_id
_entity_poly.type
_entity_poly.pdbx_seq_one_letter_code
_entity_poly.pdbx_strand_id
1 'polypeptide(L)'
;MRLRGWGHTALQTSLNGSRCWGSRGASSASQCMALRSASSSFSFSMSTARSPFDAVYVINLNRRPDRWKFILRQLQRAGFREGEYERFTAVDGRAVDIQKAQACGLVSLLGILRLREEESRRIWGMDLNPAAVGCALSHVLLWATIAARRYHRVLVVEDDSLFPHDFKKNYDERMRHVPQDWELVYVSGLDTANQASQLRVAEGVSRVPQMHRTTNCYVVTHQGARRLLELCLPMTYQLDTMMTMHAVSDPQSGVPHVTSPVCYTLQPPLVVQATRMGSDIQSSNGRDEQEEERARCRAAGWTTD
;
A
#
# COMPACT_ATOMS: atom_id res chain seq x y z
N MET A 1 25.71 -9.80 6.36
CA MET A 1 25.22 -11.19 6.17
C MET A 1 24.54 -11.26 4.80
N ARG A 2 25.12 -11.94 3.80
CA ARG A 2 24.61 -11.94 2.41
C ARG A 2 23.35 -12.82 2.32
N LEU A 3 22.16 -12.22 2.26
CA LEU A 3 20.92 -12.94 1.92
C LEU A 3 20.91 -13.23 0.40
N ARG A 4 21.30 -14.46 0.04
CA ARG A 4 21.07 -15.03 -1.29
C ARG A 4 19.59 -15.38 -1.46
N GLY A 5 19.12 -15.28 -2.70
CA GLY A 5 17.72 -15.18 -3.10
C GLY A 5 16.78 -16.23 -2.53
N TRP A 6 15.69 -15.75 -1.96
CA TRP A 6 14.48 -16.54 -1.74
C TRP A 6 13.60 -16.36 -2.97
N GLY A 7 13.56 -17.40 -3.80
CA GLY A 7 12.66 -17.50 -4.95
C GLY A 7 11.20 -17.53 -4.49
N HIS A 8 10.35 -16.99 -5.35
CA HIS A 8 8.94 -16.63 -5.17
C HIS A 8 7.97 -17.79 -4.85
N THR A 9 8.47 -18.96 -4.44
CA THR A 9 7.65 -20.17 -4.23
C THR A 9 7.66 -20.66 -2.78
N ALA A 10 8.51 -20.13 -1.90
CA ALA A 10 8.62 -20.64 -0.51
C ALA A 10 7.69 -19.95 0.51
N LEU A 11 7.17 -18.76 0.23
CA LEU A 11 6.36 -17.98 1.19
C LEU A 11 4.85 -18.32 1.15
N GLN A 12 4.33 -18.91 0.08
CA GLN A 12 2.92 -19.33 0.01
C GLN A 12 2.69 -20.78 0.48
N THR A 13 3.70 -21.64 0.40
CA THR A 13 3.56 -23.06 0.76
C THR A 13 3.78 -23.37 2.24
N SER A 14 4.25 -22.42 3.06
CA SER A 14 4.41 -22.64 4.51
C SER A 14 3.18 -22.23 5.33
N LEU A 15 2.17 -21.60 4.72
CA LEU A 15 0.98 -21.10 5.41
C LEU A 15 -0.35 -21.76 5.00
N ASN A 16 -0.39 -22.62 3.98
CA ASN A 16 -1.58 -23.41 3.62
C ASN A 16 -1.18 -24.80 3.11
N GLY A 17 -1.32 -25.82 3.96
CA GLY A 17 -1.10 -27.21 3.60
C GLY A 17 -2.39 -27.88 3.13
N SER A 18 -2.60 -27.97 1.81
CA SER A 18 -3.48 -28.98 1.20
C SER A 18 -3.22 -29.07 -0.31
N ARG A 19 -2.60 -30.18 -0.73
CA ARG A 19 -2.39 -30.57 -2.14
C ARG A 19 -3.65 -31.25 -2.69
N CYS A 20 -4.02 -30.92 -3.93
CA CYS A 20 -4.82 -31.77 -4.82
C CYS A 20 -4.06 -31.95 -6.13
N TRP A 21 -3.95 -33.19 -6.62
CA TRP A 21 -3.31 -33.57 -7.88
C TRP A 21 -4.25 -34.48 -8.69
N GLY A 22 -4.27 -34.28 -10.01
CA GLY A 22 -4.77 -35.20 -11.04
C GLY A 22 -6.08 -34.74 -11.70
N SER A 23 -6.30 -34.82 -13.02
CA SER A 23 -5.48 -35.26 -14.15
C SER A 23 -6.20 -34.92 -15.48
N ARG A 24 -5.39 -34.79 -16.54
CA ARG A 24 -5.65 -34.47 -17.96
C ARG A 24 -6.82 -35.20 -18.65
N GLY A 25 -7.38 -34.54 -19.68
CA GLY A 25 -8.13 -35.16 -20.78
C GLY A 25 -8.09 -34.25 -22.02
N ALA A 26 -7.72 -34.81 -23.16
CA ALA A 26 -7.47 -34.15 -24.45
C ALA A 26 -8.63 -34.41 -25.44
N SER A 27 -8.84 -33.53 -26.43
CA SER A 27 -9.04 -33.91 -27.85
C SER A 27 -9.39 -32.71 -28.74
N SER A 28 -8.86 -32.78 -29.96
CA SER A 28 -8.97 -31.87 -31.10
C SER A 28 -10.25 -32.08 -31.92
N ALA A 29 -10.71 -31.07 -32.67
CA ALA A 29 -10.69 -31.07 -34.14
C ALA A 29 -11.64 -30.03 -34.79
N SER A 30 -11.12 -29.41 -35.85
CA SER A 30 -11.77 -29.04 -37.12
C SER A 30 -12.82 -27.92 -37.21
N GLN A 31 -12.33 -26.80 -37.78
CA GLN A 31 -12.80 -26.14 -39.02
C GLN A 31 -14.31 -25.95 -39.25
N CYS A 32 -14.72 -24.67 -39.26
CA CYS A 32 -15.77 -24.17 -40.15
C CYS A 32 -15.34 -22.84 -40.77
N MET A 33 -15.49 -22.74 -42.09
CA MET A 33 -15.14 -21.61 -42.95
C MET A 33 -16.20 -20.50 -42.92
N ALA A 34 -15.69 -19.27 -43.06
CA ALA A 34 -16.19 -18.15 -43.84
C ALA A 34 -17.61 -17.62 -43.61
N LEU A 35 -17.69 -16.36 -43.16
CA LEU A 35 -18.57 -15.34 -43.73
C LEU A 35 -17.87 -13.97 -43.65
N ARG A 36 -17.69 -13.33 -44.81
CA ARG A 36 -17.25 -11.94 -44.93
C ARG A 36 -18.46 -11.03 -44.80
N SER A 37 -18.42 -10.05 -43.90
CA SER A 37 -19.25 -8.85 -43.95
C SER A 37 -18.36 -7.63 -43.77
N ALA A 38 -18.33 -6.77 -44.79
CA ALA A 38 -17.70 -5.47 -44.76
C ALA A 38 -18.70 -4.46 -44.16
N SER A 39 -18.28 -3.68 -43.15
CA SER A 39 -18.85 -2.35 -42.89
C SER A 39 -18.12 -1.61 -41.78
N SER A 40 -17.70 -0.40 -42.13
CA SER A 40 -17.28 0.75 -41.32
C SER A 40 -16.12 0.58 -40.32
N SER A 41 -14.95 1.02 -40.77
CA SER A 41 -13.86 1.49 -39.94
C SER A 41 -14.28 2.73 -39.13
N PHE A 42 -14.60 2.56 -37.86
CA PHE A 42 -14.45 3.62 -36.86
C PHE A 42 -13.07 3.46 -36.23
N SER A 43 -12.07 4.19 -36.73
CA SER A 43 -10.79 4.29 -36.06
C SER A 43 -10.95 5.18 -34.83
N PHE A 44 -11.37 4.59 -33.71
CA PHE A 44 -11.22 5.25 -32.42
C PHE A 44 -9.73 5.20 -32.07
N SER A 45 -9.02 6.29 -32.40
CA SER A 45 -7.66 6.52 -31.88
C SER A 45 -7.77 6.75 -30.37
N MET A 46 -7.90 5.67 -29.61
CA MET A 46 -7.51 5.70 -28.21
C MET A 46 -5.99 5.81 -28.22
N SER A 47 -5.48 7.02 -28.05
CA SER A 47 -4.17 7.19 -27.44
C SER A 47 -4.27 6.54 -26.06
N THR A 48 -3.94 5.25 -25.97
CA THR A 48 -3.76 4.58 -24.69
C THR A 48 -2.49 5.17 -24.11
N ALA A 49 -2.60 6.35 -23.50
CA ALA A 49 -1.56 6.87 -22.64
C ALA A 49 -1.21 5.73 -21.68
N ARG A 50 0.02 5.22 -21.79
CA ARG A 50 0.48 4.13 -20.94
C ARG A 50 0.27 4.56 -19.49
N SER A 51 -0.36 3.70 -18.70
CA SER A 51 -0.51 3.90 -17.26
C SER A 51 0.84 4.33 -16.66
N PRO A 52 0.87 5.32 -15.75
CA PRO A 52 2.10 5.68 -15.07
C PRO A 52 2.62 4.54 -14.18
N PHE A 53 1.77 3.55 -13.86
CA PHE A 53 2.11 2.40 -13.03
C PHE A 53 2.26 1.13 -13.87
N ASP A 54 3.27 0.32 -13.56
CA ASP A 54 3.41 -1.05 -14.10
C ASP A 54 2.32 -1.98 -13.55
N ALA A 55 1.86 -1.70 -12.33
CA ALA A 55 0.75 -2.39 -11.67
C ALA A 55 0.08 -1.49 -10.62
N VAL A 56 -1.20 -1.72 -10.39
CA VAL A 56 -1.95 -1.18 -9.25
C VAL A 56 -2.45 -2.35 -8.42
N TYR A 57 -2.02 -2.46 -7.18
CA TYR A 57 -2.48 -3.51 -6.26
C TYR A 57 -3.37 -2.94 -5.17
N VAL A 58 -4.47 -3.63 -4.90
CA VAL A 58 -5.45 -3.25 -3.89
C VAL A 58 -5.50 -4.32 -2.81
N ILE A 59 -4.94 -4.01 -1.64
CA ILE A 59 -4.91 -4.89 -0.47
C ILE A 59 -6.32 -4.94 0.14
N ASN A 60 -6.90 -6.13 0.22
CA ASN A 60 -8.23 -6.32 0.81
C ASN A 60 -8.34 -7.67 1.50
N LEU A 61 -8.95 -7.68 2.68
CA LEU A 61 -9.24 -8.90 3.44
C LEU A 61 -10.40 -9.68 2.82
N ASN A 62 -10.29 -11.02 2.77
CA ASN A 62 -11.39 -11.88 2.28
C ASN A 62 -12.70 -11.72 3.06
N ARG A 63 -12.62 -11.40 4.35
CA ARG A 63 -13.79 -11.14 5.20
C ARG A 63 -14.42 -9.76 5.02
N ARG A 64 -13.85 -8.87 4.18
CA ARG A 64 -14.32 -7.49 3.95
C ARG A 64 -14.78 -7.24 2.50
N PRO A 65 -15.82 -7.95 2.01
CA PRO A 65 -16.40 -7.67 0.68
C PRO A 65 -17.08 -6.30 0.62
N ASP A 66 -17.52 -5.77 1.77
CA ASP A 66 -18.02 -4.41 1.93
C ASP A 66 -16.98 -3.36 1.51
N ARG A 67 -15.74 -3.51 2.00
CA ARG A 67 -14.62 -2.63 1.65
C ARG A 67 -14.15 -2.82 0.22
N TRP A 68 -14.18 -4.07 -0.27
CA TRP A 68 -13.91 -4.33 -1.69
C TRP A 68 -14.87 -3.56 -2.60
N LYS A 69 -16.18 -3.61 -2.33
CA LYS A 69 -17.17 -2.82 -3.09
C LYS A 69 -16.95 -1.32 -2.96
N PHE A 70 -16.53 -0.85 -1.78
CA PHE A 70 -16.21 0.54 -1.56
C PHE A 70 -15.02 1.00 -2.40
N ILE A 71 -13.87 0.33 -2.31
CA ILE A 71 -12.64 0.76 -3.00
C ILE A 71 -12.78 0.70 -4.51
N LEU A 72 -13.55 -0.26 -5.05
CA LEU A 72 -13.85 -0.31 -6.49
C LEU A 72 -14.51 0.98 -7.00
N ARG A 73 -15.46 1.54 -6.25
CA ARG A 73 -16.11 2.81 -6.60
C ARG A 73 -15.14 3.99 -6.51
N GLN A 74 -14.22 3.96 -5.54
CA GLN A 74 -13.20 5.00 -5.40
C GLN A 74 -12.18 4.94 -6.55
N LEU A 75 -11.75 3.74 -6.97
CA LEU A 75 -10.87 3.57 -8.12
C LEU A 75 -11.53 4.03 -9.42
N GLN A 76 -12.82 3.71 -9.62
CA GLN A 76 -13.60 4.22 -10.74
C GLN A 76 -13.70 5.76 -10.71
N ARG A 77 -14.00 6.35 -9.54
CA ARG A 77 -14.00 7.81 -9.33
C ARG A 77 -12.65 8.43 -9.67
N ALA A 78 -11.54 7.78 -9.31
CA ALA A 78 -10.18 8.21 -9.64
C ALA A 78 -9.81 8.05 -11.14
N GLY A 79 -10.70 7.49 -11.95
CA GLY A 79 -10.52 7.29 -13.38
C GLY A 79 -9.82 5.98 -13.77
N PHE A 80 -9.65 5.02 -12.85
CA PHE A 80 -9.16 3.68 -13.19
C PHE A 80 -10.25 2.84 -13.84
N ARG A 81 -9.88 2.12 -14.90
CA ARG A 81 -10.77 1.16 -15.58
C ARG A 81 -10.68 -0.21 -14.92
N GLU A 82 -11.74 -1.01 -15.05
CA GLU A 82 -11.67 -2.42 -14.68
C GLU A 82 -10.54 -3.11 -15.48
N GLY A 83 -9.73 -3.90 -14.79
CA GLY A 83 -8.52 -4.52 -15.36
C GLY A 83 -7.24 -3.70 -15.21
N GLU A 84 -7.29 -2.42 -14.80
CA GLU A 84 -6.09 -1.62 -14.49
C GLU A 84 -5.55 -1.85 -13.07
N TYR A 85 -6.29 -2.57 -12.23
CA TYR A 85 -5.91 -2.90 -10.86
C TYR A 85 -6.15 -4.38 -10.54
N GLU A 86 -5.33 -4.91 -9.63
CA GLU A 86 -5.36 -6.30 -9.17
C GLU A 86 -5.65 -6.35 -7.66
N ARG A 87 -6.59 -7.21 -7.24
CA ARG A 87 -6.84 -7.46 -5.83
C ARG A 87 -5.68 -8.27 -5.25
N PHE A 88 -4.99 -7.73 -4.25
CA PHE A 88 -4.05 -8.46 -3.44
C PHE A 88 -4.75 -8.97 -2.17
N THR A 89 -4.82 -10.29 -2.01
CA THR A 89 -5.51 -10.89 -0.86
C THR A 89 -4.70 -10.62 0.42
N ALA A 90 -5.26 -9.83 1.32
CA ALA A 90 -4.60 -9.49 2.58
C ALA A 90 -4.52 -10.70 3.54
N VAL A 91 -3.48 -10.71 4.36
CA VAL A 91 -3.29 -11.66 5.45
C VAL A 91 -4.22 -11.29 6.61
N ASP A 92 -5.09 -12.22 6.98
CA ASP A 92 -5.90 -12.06 8.18
C ASP A 92 -5.04 -12.26 9.43
N GLY A 93 -4.77 -11.15 10.14
CA GLY A 93 -4.03 -11.15 11.39
C GLY A 93 -4.54 -12.12 12.46
N ARG A 94 -5.84 -12.45 12.45
CA ARG A 94 -6.46 -13.40 13.39
C ARG A 94 -6.06 -14.85 13.12
N ALA A 95 -5.63 -15.15 11.89
CA ALA A 95 -5.22 -16.47 11.45
C ALA A 95 -3.69 -16.67 11.50
N VAL A 96 -2.93 -15.65 11.92
CA VAL A 96 -1.46 -15.72 11.96
C VAL A 96 -1.01 -16.48 13.21
N ASP A 97 -0.28 -17.58 13.00
CA ASP A 97 0.51 -18.23 14.06
C ASP A 97 1.72 -17.33 14.38
N ILE A 98 1.64 -16.60 15.49
CA ILE A 98 2.64 -15.61 15.86
C ILE A 98 3.97 -16.24 16.28
N GLN A 99 3.93 -17.44 16.88
CA GLN A 99 5.14 -18.20 17.23
C GLN A 99 5.88 -18.64 15.96
N LYS A 100 5.15 -19.12 14.96
CA LYS A 100 5.73 -19.46 13.65
C LYS A 100 6.25 -18.22 12.93
N ALA A 101 5.53 -17.10 12.97
CA ALA A 101 6.00 -15.84 12.38
C ALA A 101 7.33 -15.38 13.01
N GLN A 102 7.47 -15.47 14.33
CA GLN A 102 8.74 -15.22 15.02
C GLN A 102 9.83 -16.21 14.59
N ALA A 103 9.53 -17.51 14.59
CA ALA A 103 10.50 -18.56 14.22
C ALA A 103 11.01 -18.39 12.77
N CYS A 104 10.19 -17.85 11.88
CA CYS A 104 10.56 -17.49 10.51
C CYS A 104 11.28 -16.14 10.38
N GLY A 105 11.54 -15.43 11.49
CA GLY A 105 12.22 -14.12 11.48
C GLY A 105 11.35 -12.98 10.95
N LEU A 106 10.02 -13.13 10.93
CA LEU A 106 9.11 -12.07 10.47
C LEU A 106 8.79 -11.08 11.59
N VAL A 107 8.74 -11.53 12.84
CA VAL A 107 8.47 -10.72 14.03
C VAL A 107 9.65 -10.81 15.00
N SER A 108 10.10 -9.66 15.52
CA SER A 108 11.25 -9.61 16.41
C SER A 108 10.90 -10.11 17.82
N LEU A 109 11.89 -10.48 18.63
CA LEU A 109 11.66 -10.85 20.02
C LEU A 109 10.97 -9.71 20.79
N LEU A 110 11.41 -8.47 20.57
CA LEU A 110 10.79 -7.28 21.16
C LEU A 110 9.34 -7.12 20.67
N GLY A 111 9.08 -7.32 19.38
CA GLY A 111 7.73 -7.30 18.82
C GLY A 111 6.80 -8.33 19.48
N ILE A 112 7.29 -9.53 19.77
CA ILE A 112 6.53 -10.55 20.52
C ILE A 112 6.26 -10.10 21.96
N LEU A 113 7.25 -9.54 22.65
CA LEU A 113 7.08 -9.03 24.01
C LEU A 113 6.03 -7.91 24.04
N ARG A 114 6.11 -6.94 23.11
CA ARG A 114 5.12 -5.85 22.99
C ARG A 114 3.72 -6.34 22.62
N LEU A 115 3.60 -7.32 21.72
CA LEU A 115 2.30 -7.90 21.36
C LEU A 115 1.61 -8.58 22.57
N ARG A 116 2.40 -9.12 23.50
CA ARG A 116 1.92 -9.75 24.74
C ARG A 116 1.70 -8.77 25.89
N GLU A 117 2.05 -7.50 25.73
CA GLU A 117 1.81 -6.51 26.77
C GLU A 117 0.31 -6.28 26.99
N GLU A 118 -0.01 -5.99 28.25
CA GLU A 118 -1.34 -5.57 28.66
C GLU A 118 -1.75 -4.33 27.87
N GLU A 119 -3.02 -4.27 27.46
CA GLU A 119 -3.54 -3.19 26.62
C GLU A 119 -3.30 -1.80 27.22
N SER A 120 -3.39 -1.67 28.54
CA SER A 120 -3.10 -0.44 29.30
C SER A 120 -1.64 0.04 29.22
N ARG A 121 -0.70 -0.86 28.89
CA ARG A 121 0.74 -0.58 28.76
C ARG A 121 1.20 -0.53 27.31
N ARG A 122 0.28 -0.70 26.36
CA ARG A 122 0.59 -0.59 24.94
C ARG A 122 0.79 0.87 24.55
N ILE A 123 1.79 1.13 23.72
CA ILE A 123 2.02 2.41 23.08
C ILE A 123 1.05 2.48 21.90
N TRP A 124 -0.03 3.22 22.10
CA TRP A 124 -1.09 3.37 21.11
C TRP A 124 -0.53 3.83 19.76
N GLY A 125 -0.96 3.18 18.67
CA GLY A 125 -0.48 3.45 17.31
C GLY A 125 0.91 2.91 16.98
N MET A 126 1.70 2.39 17.93
CA MET A 126 3.04 1.85 17.66
C MET A 126 3.13 0.35 17.89
N ASP A 127 2.52 -0.19 18.94
CA ASP A 127 2.64 -1.63 19.20
C ASP A 127 1.88 -2.49 18.21
N LEU A 128 2.44 -3.66 17.95
CA LEU A 128 1.78 -4.70 17.20
C LEU A 128 0.56 -5.24 17.98
N ASN A 129 -0.52 -5.42 17.26
CA ASN A 129 -1.63 -6.30 17.62
C ASN A 129 -1.84 -7.31 16.47
N PRO A 130 -2.65 -8.37 16.65
CA PRO A 130 -2.84 -9.37 15.59
C PRO A 130 -3.21 -8.77 14.24
N ALA A 131 -4.11 -7.78 14.20
CA ALA A 131 -4.50 -7.11 12.97
C ALA A 131 -3.37 -6.29 12.34
N ALA A 132 -2.56 -5.58 13.14
CA ALA A 132 -1.37 -4.88 12.67
C ALA A 132 -0.33 -5.83 12.08
N VAL A 133 -0.17 -7.04 12.66
CA VAL A 133 0.68 -8.10 12.08
C VAL A 133 0.12 -8.56 10.72
N GLY A 134 -1.20 -8.76 10.61
CA GLY A 134 -1.84 -9.08 9.33
C GLY A 134 -1.63 -8.01 8.27
N CYS A 135 -1.78 -6.73 8.63
CA CYS A 135 -1.47 -5.61 7.76
C CYS A 135 0.00 -5.65 7.31
N ALA A 136 0.95 -5.70 8.26
CA ALA A 136 2.38 -5.74 7.97
C ALA A 136 2.75 -6.90 7.03
N LEU A 137 2.25 -8.11 7.28
CA LEU A 137 2.50 -9.29 6.43
C LEU A 137 1.90 -9.14 5.03
N SER A 138 0.75 -8.47 4.90
CA SER A 138 0.15 -8.18 3.59
C SER A 138 1.06 -7.30 2.74
N HIS A 139 1.60 -6.22 3.31
CA HIS A 139 2.55 -5.34 2.64
C HIS A 139 3.88 -6.05 2.36
N VAL A 140 4.41 -6.85 3.29
CA VAL A 140 5.65 -7.63 3.10
C VAL A 140 5.53 -8.59 1.91
N LEU A 141 4.43 -9.35 1.81
CA LEU A 141 4.19 -10.24 0.67
C LEU A 141 4.07 -9.48 -0.65
N LEU A 142 3.42 -8.32 -0.62
CA LEU A 142 3.31 -7.47 -1.79
C LEU A 142 4.67 -6.86 -2.19
N TRP A 143 5.47 -6.38 -1.25
CA TRP A 143 6.82 -5.88 -1.51
C TRP A 143 7.72 -6.98 -2.08
N ALA A 144 7.63 -8.21 -1.56
CA ALA A 144 8.35 -9.35 -2.12
C ALA A 144 7.93 -9.61 -3.58
N THR A 145 6.64 -9.47 -3.89
CA THR A 145 6.10 -9.59 -5.26
C THR A 145 6.65 -8.49 -6.17
N ILE A 146 6.61 -7.24 -5.73
CA ILE A 146 7.11 -6.07 -6.49
C ILE A 146 8.62 -6.21 -6.75
N ALA A 147 9.39 -6.58 -5.72
CA ALA A 147 10.83 -6.78 -5.82
C ALA A 147 11.19 -7.92 -6.79
N ALA A 148 10.45 -9.03 -6.77
CA ALA A 148 10.70 -10.17 -7.65
C ALA A 148 10.32 -9.89 -9.11
N ARG A 149 9.21 -9.17 -9.34
CA ARG A 149 8.79 -8.75 -10.69
C ARG A 149 9.63 -7.59 -11.24
N ARG A 150 10.45 -6.93 -10.40
CA ARG A 150 11.29 -5.78 -10.75
C ARG A 150 10.52 -4.62 -11.36
N TYR A 151 9.30 -4.39 -10.88
CA TYR A 151 8.48 -3.25 -11.33
C TYR A 151 9.13 -1.92 -10.99
N HIS A 152 9.06 -0.97 -11.93
CA HIS A 152 9.60 0.37 -11.76
C HIS A 152 8.70 1.22 -10.88
N ARG A 153 7.37 1.20 -11.10
CA ARG A 153 6.40 1.99 -10.33
C ARG A 153 5.13 1.20 -10.08
N VAL A 154 4.84 0.93 -8.82
CA VAL A 154 3.63 0.22 -8.40
C VAL A 154 2.84 1.08 -7.45
N LEU A 155 1.56 1.30 -7.76
CA LEU A 155 0.62 1.92 -6.83
C LEU A 155 0.08 0.83 -5.90
N VAL A 156 0.30 1.01 -4.60
CA VAL A 156 -0.27 0.15 -3.55
C VAL A 156 -1.40 0.92 -2.88
N VAL A 157 -2.56 0.28 -2.78
CA VAL A 157 -3.79 0.86 -2.26
C VAL A 157 -4.39 -0.09 -1.23
N GLU A 158 -4.77 0.40 -0.05
CA GLU A 158 -5.62 -0.31 0.91
C GLU A 158 -7.10 -0.06 0.62
N ASP A 159 -7.96 -1.00 1.00
CA ASP A 159 -9.39 -1.00 0.72
C ASP A 159 -10.21 0.10 1.42
N ASP A 160 -9.57 0.91 2.25
CA ASP A 160 -10.14 2.08 2.92
C ASP A 160 -9.62 3.40 2.34
N SER A 161 -9.10 3.42 1.12
CA SER A 161 -8.66 4.66 0.46
C SER A 161 -9.78 5.41 -0.26
N LEU A 162 -9.84 6.73 -0.06
CA LEU A 162 -10.73 7.66 -0.76
C LEU A 162 -9.96 8.48 -1.80
N PHE A 163 -10.51 8.56 -3.01
CA PHE A 163 -9.88 9.25 -4.12
C PHE A 163 -10.70 10.45 -4.61
N PRO A 164 -10.05 11.55 -5.01
CA PRO A 164 -10.72 12.63 -5.73
C PRO A 164 -10.97 12.24 -7.18
N HIS A 165 -11.93 12.92 -7.83
CA HIS A 165 -12.32 12.63 -9.21
C HIS A 165 -11.21 12.93 -10.24
N ASP A 166 -10.35 13.91 -9.93
CA ASP A 166 -9.23 14.38 -10.74
C ASP A 166 -7.89 13.76 -10.30
N PHE A 167 -7.93 12.62 -9.58
CA PHE A 167 -6.74 11.94 -9.05
C PHE A 167 -5.63 11.78 -10.09
N LYS A 168 -5.92 11.20 -11.27
CA LYS A 168 -4.90 10.95 -12.30
C LYS A 168 -4.20 12.25 -12.74
N LYS A 169 -4.97 13.33 -12.95
CA LYS A 169 -4.43 14.65 -13.33
C LYS A 169 -3.52 15.22 -12.25
N ASN A 170 -4.01 15.25 -11.00
CA ASN A 170 -3.26 15.81 -9.87
C ASN A 170 -2.02 14.97 -9.55
N TYR A 171 -2.11 13.64 -9.68
CA TYR A 171 -0.99 12.73 -9.54
C TYR A 171 0.09 13.03 -10.59
N ASP A 172 -0.27 13.06 -11.88
CA ASP A 172 0.70 13.31 -12.96
C ASP A 172 1.36 14.70 -12.80
N GLU A 173 0.58 15.72 -12.41
CA GLU A 173 1.09 17.06 -12.16
C GLU A 173 2.10 17.07 -11.00
N ARG A 174 1.73 16.51 -9.84
CA ARG A 174 2.59 16.45 -8.65
C ARG A 174 3.86 15.63 -8.87
N MET A 175 3.75 14.50 -9.57
CA MET A 175 4.89 13.60 -9.81
C MET A 175 6.00 14.26 -10.65
N ARG A 176 5.69 15.29 -11.46
CA ARG A 176 6.73 16.06 -12.19
C ARG A 176 7.68 16.82 -11.27
N HIS A 177 7.25 17.10 -10.04
CA HIS A 177 8.05 17.82 -9.03
C HIS A 177 8.81 16.89 -8.08
N VAL A 178 8.53 15.58 -8.12
CA VAL A 178 9.19 14.62 -7.23
C VAL A 178 10.63 14.39 -7.67
N PRO A 179 11.63 14.54 -6.79
CA PRO A 179 13.03 14.25 -7.11
C PRO A 179 13.21 12.80 -7.59
N GLN A 180 14.00 12.59 -8.64
CA GLN A 180 14.08 11.30 -9.36
C GLN A 180 14.75 10.16 -8.57
N ASP A 181 15.35 10.44 -7.41
CA ASP A 181 15.99 9.46 -6.54
C ASP A 181 14.99 8.72 -5.63
N TRP A 182 13.71 9.03 -5.74
CA TRP A 182 12.66 8.45 -4.91
C TRP A 182 12.58 6.92 -5.02
N GLU A 183 12.42 6.27 -3.88
CA GLU A 183 12.15 4.84 -3.75
C GLU A 183 10.69 4.58 -3.34
N LEU A 184 10.09 5.52 -2.60
CA LEU A 184 8.68 5.52 -2.20
C LEU A 184 8.08 6.93 -2.23
N VAL A 185 6.86 7.06 -2.74
CA VAL A 185 6.08 8.30 -2.69
C VAL A 185 4.76 8.04 -1.99
N TYR A 186 4.55 8.68 -0.86
CA TYR A 186 3.27 8.70 -0.16
C TYR A 186 2.28 9.58 -0.94
N VAL A 187 1.22 8.95 -1.43
CA VAL A 187 0.12 9.61 -2.16
C VAL A 187 -0.99 10.00 -1.20
N SER A 188 -1.19 9.19 -0.16
CA SER A 188 -1.85 9.58 1.07
C SER A 188 -0.84 10.01 2.13
N GLY A 189 -1.29 10.44 3.30
CA GLY A 189 -0.39 10.71 4.40
C GLY A 189 -1.08 11.35 5.59
N LEU A 190 -0.62 11.00 6.79
CA LEU A 190 -1.00 11.67 8.02
C LEU A 190 0.27 12.14 8.73
N ASP A 191 0.57 13.43 8.59
CA ASP A 191 1.68 14.06 9.29
C ASP A 191 1.23 14.47 10.70
N THR A 192 1.44 13.58 11.68
CA THR A 192 0.92 13.79 13.04
C THR A 192 1.63 14.92 13.79
N ALA A 193 2.77 15.39 13.29
CA ALA A 193 3.53 16.49 13.89
C ALA A 193 3.38 17.83 13.13
N ASN A 194 2.65 17.84 12.00
CA ASN A 194 2.48 19.01 11.13
C ASN A 194 3.83 19.67 10.72
N GLN A 195 4.78 18.83 10.34
CA GLN A 195 6.17 19.18 10.01
C GLN A 195 6.50 19.11 8.51
N ALA A 196 5.64 18.52 7.68
CA ALA A 196 5.89 18.31 6.25
C ALA A 196 6.11 19.63 5.50
N SER A 197 5.48 20.73 5.92
CA SER A 197 5.70 22.06 5.33
C SER A 197 7.13 22.58 5.52
N GLN A 198 7.79 22.19 6.62
CA GLN A 198 9.18 22.56 6.94
C GLN A 198 10.20 21.74 6.15
N LEU A 199 9.74 20.62 5.56
CA LEU A 199 10.55 19.67 4.78
C LEU A 199 10.27 19.77 3.27
N ARG A 200 9.71 20.89 2.80
CA ARG A 200 9.35 21.10 1.40
C ARG A 200 10.59 21.10 0.50
N VAL A 201 10.55 20.30 -0.57
CA VAL A 201 11.63 20.21 -1.57
C VAL A 201 11.22 20.70 -2.95
N ALA A 202 9.91 20.70 -3.25
CA ALA A 202 9.37 21.22 -4.49
C ALA A 202 7.90 21.65 -4.31
N GLU A 203 7.22 22.01 -5.39
CA GLU A 203 5.81 22.35 -5.32
C GLU A 203 4.94 21.13 -4.99
N GLY A 204 4.36 21.16 -3.78
CA GLY A 204 3.55 20.08 -3.23
C GLY A 204 4.27 18.77 -3.00
N VAL A 205 5.58 18.83 -2.81
CA VAL A 205 6.41 17.67 -2.45
C VAL A 205 7.29 18.04 -1.28
N SER A 206 7.24 17.21 -0.24
CA SER A 206 8.09 17.32 0.95
C SER A 206 8.81 16.01 1.20
N ARG A 207 9.95 16.07 1.89
CA ARG A 207 10.51 14.87 2.54
C ARG A 207 9.53 14.38 3.61
N VAL A 208 9.55 13.08 3.87
CA VAL A 208 8.65 12.46 4.85
C VAL A 208 9.16 12.72 6.26
N PRO A 209 8.37 13.39 7.14
CA PRO A 209 8.76 13.54 8.55
C PRO A 209 8.75 12.19 9.28
N GLN A 210 9.55 12.04 10.33
CA GLN A 210 9.62 10.81 11.13
C GLN A 210 8.25 10.37 11.70
N MET A 211 7.38 11.34 11.98
CA MET A 211 6.04 11.12 12.53
C MET A 211 4.95 11.06 11.45
N HIS A 212 5.33 10.76 10.20
CA HIS A 212 4.36 10.41 9.16
C HIS A 212 3.76 9.04 9.45
N ARG A 213 2.45 8.92 9.31
CA ARG A 213 1.69 7.69 9.54
C ARG A 213 0.83 7.38 8.32
N THR A 214 0.19 6.20 8.35
CA THR A 214 -0.59 5.54 7.30
C THR A 214 0.21 4.88 6.17
N THR A 215 -0.34 3.77 5.67
CA THR A 215 0.14 3.01 4.51
C THR A 215 -0.94 2.85 3.43
N ASN A 216 -2.07 3.54 3.57
CA ASN A 216 -3.25 3.27 2.76
C ASN A 216 -3.07 3.55 1.26
N CYS A 217 -2.20 4.49 0.85
CA CYS A 217 -1.92 4.70 -0.56
C CYS A 217 -0.53 5.28 -0.81
N TYR A 218 0.32 4.54 -1.51
CA TYR A 218 1.66 4.98 -1.88
C TYR A 218 2.13 4.33 -3.20
N VAL A 219 3.14 4.95 -3.82
CA VAL A 219 3.84 4.39 -4.98
C VAL A 219 5.21 3.91 -4.52
N VAL A 220 5.62 2.72 -4.95
CA VAL A 220 6.91 2.15 -4.57
C VAL A 220 7.63 1.56 -5.79
N THR A 221 8.95 1.71 -5.82
CA THR A 221 9.81 1.09 -6.83
C THR A 221 10.26 -0.31 -6.38
N HIS A 222 10.80 -1.13 -7.29
CA HIS A 222 11.42 -2.39 -6.87
C HIS A 222 12.54 -2.20 -5.84
N GLN A 223 13.29 -1.09 -5.93
CA GLN A 223 14.37 -0.79 -4.99
C GLN A 223 13.80 -0.41 -3.63
N GLY A 224 12.76 0.43 -3.60
CA GLY A 224 12.03 0.76 -2.38
C GLY A 224 11.40 -0.47 -1.73
N ALA A 225 10.78 -1.36 -2.51
CA ALA A 225 10.21 -2.60 -1.99
C ALA A 225 11.27 -3.50 -1.33
N ARG A 226 12.46 -3.64 -1.96
CA ARG A 226 13.59 -4.38 -1.35
C ARG A 226 14.07 -3.72 -0.06
N ARG A 227 14.20 -2.39 -0.07
CA ARG A 227 14.62 -1.64 1.11
C ARG A 227 13.62 -1.80 2.25
N LEU A 228 12.33 -1.69 1.97
CA LEU A 228 11.26 -1.87 2.97
C LEU A 228 11.30 -3.27 3.60
N LEU A 229 11.55 -4.31 2.81
CA LEU A 229 11.76 -5.67 3.34
C LEU A 229 12.97 -5.75 4.29
N GLU A 230 14.06 -5.06 3.97
CA GLU A 230 15.28 -5.03 4.80
C GLU A 230 15.10 -4.24 6.10
N LEU A 231 14.34 -3.14 6.06
CA LEU A 231 14.16 -2.24 7.21
C LEU A 231 13.02 -2.68 8.14
N CYS A 232 11.95 -3.26 7.59
CA CYS A 232 10.75 -3.59 8.34
C CYS A 232 10.73 -5.03 8.88
N LEU A 233 11.68 -5.88 8.48
CA LEU A 233 11.81 -7.25 8.99
C LEU A 233 13.13 -7.44 9.75
N PRO A 234 13.09 -8.11 10.93
CA PRO A 234 11.89 -8.56 11.65
C PRO A 234 11.08 -7.37 12.22
N MET A 235 9.75 -7.40 12.07
CA MET A 235 8.89 -6.31 12.53
C MET A 235 8.85 -6.22 14.05
N THR A 236 8.92 -5.00 14.57
CA THR A 236 8.89 -4.72 16.03
C THR A 236 7.67 -3.88 16.40
N TYR A 237 7.36 -2.88 15.58
CA TYR A 237 6.22 -1.98 15.72
C TYR A 237 5.28 -2.10 14.51
N GLN A 238 4.15 -1.40 14.54
CA GLN A 238 3.28 -1.26 13.37
C GLN A 238 4.07 -0.75 12.16
N LEU A 239 3.63 -1.16 10.97
CA LEU A 239 4.40 -1.02 9.75
C LEU A 239 4.72 0.45 9.43
N ASP A 240 3.75 1.33 9.56
CA ASP A 240 3.89 2.76 9.30
C ASP A 240 4.95 3.41 10.20
N THR A 241 5.05 2.97 11.46
CA THR A 241 6.11 3.37 12.38
C THR A 241 7.46 2.85 11.92
N MET A 242 7.56 1.55 11.59
CA MET A 242 8.81 0.94 11.13
C MET A 242 9.35 1.63 9.87
N MET A 243 8.47 2.00 8.94
CA MET A 243 8.82 2.67 7.68
C MET A 243 9.44 4.05 7.86
N THR A 244 9.24 4.71 9.01
CA THR A 244 9.74 6.06 9.27
C THR A 244 10.83 6.12 10.34
N MET A 245 11.32 4.98 10.84
CA MET A 245 12.34 4.95 11.90
C MET A 245 13.73 5.41 11.43
N HIS A 246 14.06 5.24 10.15
CA HIS A 246 15.37 5.61 9.61
C HIS A 246 15.39 7.08 9.20
N ALA A 247 15.43 7.97 10.20
CA ALA A 247 15.38 9.41 10.02
C ALA A 247 16.66 10.13 10.47
N VAL A 248 16.98 11.26 9.83
CA VAL A 248 18.04 12.19 10.25
C VAL A 248 17.49 13.61 10.29
N SER A 249 18.06 14.47 11.13
CA SER A 249 17.69 15.89 11.15
C SER A 249 18.00 16.56 9.82
N ASP A 250 17.00 17.23 9.25
CA ASP A 250 17.17 18.07 8.09
C ASP A 250 18.11 19.25 8.42
N PRO A 251 19.16 19.52 7.62
CA PRO A 251 20.14 20.55 7.95
C PRO A 251 19.59 21.98 8.03
N GLN A 252 18.46 22.27 7.38
CA GLN A 252 17.89 23.63 7.31
C GLN A 252 16.84 23.84 8.39
N SER A 253 15.93 22.89 8.57
CA SER A 253 14.80 22.99 9.51
C SER A 253 15.06 22.33 10.87
N GLY A 254 16.08 21.47 10.98
CA GLY A 254 16.33 20.61 12.16
C GLY A 254 15.33 19.46 12.32
N VAL A 255 14.25 19.44 11.53
CA VAL A 255 13.19 18.44 11.58
C VAL A 255 13.71 17.09 11.09
N PRO A 256 13.52 15.99 11.84
CA PRO A 256 13.87 14.65 11.38
C PRO A 256 13.03 14.23 10.16
N HIS A 257 13.71 13.79 9.11
CA HIS A 257 13.09 13.23 7.91
C HIS A 257 13.65 11.85 7.58
N VAL A 258 12.81 11.00 6.99
CA VAL A 258 13.17 9.64 6.61
C VAL A 258 14.17 9.65 5.45
N THR A 259 15.25 8.89 5.59
CA THR A 259 16.31 8.76 4.58
C THR A 259 16.42 7.35 4.00
N SER A 260 15.77 6.37 4.61
CA SER A 260 15.70 5.01 4.08
C SER A 260 14.31 4.39 4.33
N PRO A 261 13.55 4.02 3.28
CA PRO A 261 13.83 4.33 1.87
C PRO A 261 13.85 5.84 1.60
N VAL A 262 14.47 6.27 0.50
CA VAL A 262 14.37 7.66 0.03
C VAL A 262 12.92 7.91 -0.32
N CYS A 263 12.22 8.70 0.49
CA CYS A 263 10.79 8.88 0.34
C CYS A 263 10.33 10.32 0.41
N TYR A 264 9.26 10.59 -0.32
CA TYR A 264 8.60 11.88 -0.40
C TYR A 264 7.11 11.71 -0.12
N THR A 265 6.47 12.77 0.35
CA THR A 265 5.02 12.83 0.55
C THR A 265 4.45 13.97 -0.30
N LEU A 266 3.32 13.69 -0.96
CA LEU A 266 2.56 14.71 -1.67
C LEU A 266 1.81 15.60 -0.68
N GLN A 267 1.88 16.92 -0.87
CA GLN A 267 1.32 17.91 0.03
C GLN A 267 0.45 18.94 -0.75
N PRO A 268 -0.84 19.10 -0.40
CA PRO A 268 -1.60 18.20 0.48
C PRO A 268 -1.68 16.77 -0.09
N PRO A 269 -1.99 15.75 0.74
CA PRO A 269 -2.14 14.37 0.26
C PRO A 269 -3.26 14.30 -0.78
N LEU A 270 -3.08 13.50 -1.83
CA LEU A 270 -4.10 13.34 -2.88
C LEU A 270 -5.19 12.34 -2.47
N VAL A 271 -4.80 11.33 -1.69
CA VAL A 271 -5.68 10.26 -1.21
C VAL A 271 -5.78 10.35 0.30
N VAL A 272 -6.96 10.09 0.87
CA VAL A 272 -7.13 10.05 2.33
C VAL A 272 -7.73 8.72 2.75
N GLN A 273 -7.49 8.32 3.99
CA GLN A 273 -8.06 7.11 4.54
C GLN A 273 -9.50 7.38 5.01
N ALA A 274 -10.42 6.55 4.56
CA ALA A 274 -11.81 6.46 4.99
C ALA A 274 -11.88 5.99 6.44
N THR A 275 -12.57 6.75 7.28
CA THR A 275 -12.79 6.41 8.68
C THR A 275 -14.16 5.80 8.91
N ARG A 276 -15.16 6.11 8.06
CA ARG A 276 -16.56 5.68 8.24
C ARG A 276 -16.82 4.17 8.23
N MET A 277 -15.82 3.37 7.83
CA MET A 277 -15.92 1.91 7.73
C MET A 277 -15.23 1.21 8.91
N GLY A 278 -14.94 1.97 9.99
CA GLY A 278 -14.13 1.56 11.13
C GLY A 278 -12.68 1.24 10.77
N SER A 279 -11.93 0.71 11.72
CA SER A 279 -10.60 0.13 11.48
C SER A 279 -10.59 -1.34 11.89
N ASP A 280 -9.92 -2.18 11.10
CA ASP A 280 -9.62 -3.56 11.51
C ASP A 280 -8.43 -3.63 12.49
N ILE A 281 -7.64 -2.55 12.61
CA ILE A 281 -6.37 -2.50 13.38
C ILE A 281 -6.52 -1.72 14.68
N GLN A 282 -7.14 -0.55 14.62
CA GLN A 282 -7.27 0.37 15.75
C GLN A 282 -8.69 0.33 16.32
N SER A 283 -8.83 0.41 17.63
CA SER A 283 -10.14 0.62 18.26
C SER A 283 -10.67 2.03 17.96
N SER A 284 -11.99 2.20 17.95
CA SER A 284 -12.60 3.53 17.83
C SER A 284 -12.13 4.41 18.97
N ASN A 285 -11.73 5.64 18.65
CA ASN A 285 -11.29 6.65 19.62
C ASN A 285 -12.48 7.49 20.16
N GLY A 286 -13.72 7.12 19.81
CA GLY A 286 -14.94 7.85 20.20
C GLY A 286 -15.22 9.12 19.40
N ARG A 287 -14.39 9.46 18.40
CA ARG A 287 -14.65 10.59 17.50
C ARG A 287 -15.71 10.24 16.47
N ASP A 288 -16.37 11.27 15.95
CA ASP A 288 -17.24 11.13 14.79
C ASP A 288 -16.39 10.78 13.57
N GLU A 289 -16.44 9.50 13.17
CA GLU A 289 -15.69 8.98 12.03
C GLU A 289 -16.06 9.68 10.72
N GLN A 290 -17.30 10.17 10.56
CA GLN A 290 -17.70 10.88 9.34
C GLN A 290 -17.12 12.28 9.31
N GLU A 291 -17.16 12.99 10.44
CA GLU A 291 -16.56 14.32 10.52
C GLU A 291 -15.03 14.27 10.40
N GLU A 292 -14.39 13.23 10.96
CA GLU A 292 -12.96 12.99 10.78
C GLU A 292 -12.62 12.76 9.29
N GLU A 293 -13.41 11.96 8.57
CA GLU A 293 -13.25 11.74 7.14
C GLU A 293 -13.36 13.04 6.34
N ARG A 294 -14.41 13.84 6.63
CA ARG A 294 -14.64 15.14 5.99
C ARG A 294 -13.50 16.11 6.27
N ALA A 295 -12.98 16.13 7.50
CA ALA A 295 -11.84 16.96 7.87
C ALA A 295 -10.58 16.58 7.09
N ARG A 296 -10.32 15.27 6.93
CA ARG A 296 -9.20 14.77 6.11
C ARG A 296 -9.33 15.19 4.65
N CYS A 297 -10.52 15.06 4.05
CA CYS A 297 -10.77 15.53 2.69
C CYS A 297 -10.54 17.04 2.56
N ARG A 298 -11.09 17.86 3.47
CA ARG A 298 -10.88 19.32 3.46
C ARG A 298 -9.39 19.68 3.54
N ALA A 299 -8.63 19.00 4.40
CA ALA A 299 -7.18 19.17 4.49
C ALA A 299 -6.44 18.72 3.22
N ALA A 300 -6.98 17.72 2.52
CA ALA A 300 -6.50 17.27 1.20
C ALA A 300 -6.88 18.22 0.04
N GLY A 301 -7.69 19.25 0.30
CA GLY A 301 -8.11 20.23 -0.70
C GLY A 301 -9.32 19.83 -1.54
N TRP A 302 -10.08 18.82 -1.13
CA TRP A 302 -11.29 18.38 -1.84
C TRP A 302 -12.39 17.93 -0.87
N THR A 303 -13.61 17.75 -1.37
CA THR A 303 -14.77 17.31 -0.56
C THR A 303 -15.24 15.95 -1.01
N THR A 304 -15.76 15.15 -0.07
CA THR A 304 -16.61 14.01 -0.43
C THR A 304 -17.94 14.55 -0.93
N ASP A 305 -18.42 14.03 -2.07
CA ASP A 305 -19.77 14.29 -2.56
C ASP A 305 -20.82 13.67 -1.61
#